data_AF-A0A5K7Z2B2-F1
#
_entry.id   AF-A0A5K7Z2B2-F1
#
_cell.length_a   1.000
_cell.length_b   1.000
_cell.length_c   1.000
_cell.angle_alpha   90.00
_cell.angle_beta   90.00
_cell.angle_gamma   90.00
#
_symmetry.space_group_name_H-M   'P 1'
#
loop_
_entity.id
_entity.type
_entity.pdbx_description
1 polymer ?
#
loop_
_entity_poly.entity_id
_entity_poly.type
_entity_poly.pdbx_seq_one_letter_code
_entity_poly.pdbx_strand_id
1 'polypeptide(L)'
;METKTYNPDQVSLIVGGSIIKSWNKVVVGRDEDSWSFSAGTSGEATRTKNLNTLGAIKITLPQTSQDNGVLSAYEKSDALLSCVVKDSSGYSLYAMPEGTVIRQAGSEFGKESGEREWTLKGALAEFTVGGN
;
A
#
# COMPACT_ATOMS: atom_id res chain seq x y z
N MET A 1 -1.80 -32.97 -1.62
CA MET A 1 -1.40 -31.59 -1.30
C MET A 1 -1.29 -30.87 -2.62
N GLU A 2 -2.22 -29.96 -2.89
CA GLU A 2 -2.18 -29.13 -4.10
C GLU A 2 -1.06 -28.10 -3.95
N THR A 3 -0.25 -27.97 -4.99
CA THR A 3 0.79 -26.94 -5.04
C THR A 3 0.11 -25.59 -5.23
N LYS A 4 0.11 -24.77 -4.19
CA LYS A 4 -0.34 -23.37 -4.28
C LYS A 4 0.76 -22.56 -4.95
N THR A 5 0.44 -21.96 -6.10
CA THR A 5 1.39 -21.15 -6.89
C THR A 5 1.01 -19.69 -6.75
N TYR A 6 1.87 -18.93 -6.07
CA TYR A 6 1.76 -17.47 -6.06
C TYR A 6 2.14 -16.90 -7.43
N ASN A 7 1.23 -16.12 -8.02
CA ASN A 7 1.49 -15.41 -9.28
C ASN A 7 1.39 -13.89 -9.07
N PRO A 8 2.50 -13.14 -9.14
CA PRO A 8 2.48 -11.69 -8.98
C PRO A 8 1.72 -10.96 -10.09
N ASP A 9 1.60 -11.52 -11.30
CA ASP A 9 0.85 -10.90 -12.41
C ASP A 9 -0.67 -10.82 -12.13
N GLN A 10 -1.16 -11.60 -11.18
CA GLN A 10 -2.56 -11.59 -10.77
C GLN A 10 -2.87 -10.50 -9.73
N VAL A 11 -1.86 -9.77 -9.27
CA VAL A 11 -2.02 -8.61 -8.38
C VAL A 11 -2.17 -7.35 -9.22
N SER A 12 -3.36 -6.77 -9.18
CA SER A 12 -3.69 -5.51 -9.84
C SER A 12 -3.50 -4.34 -8.89
N LEU A 13 -2.60 -3.43 -9.26
CA LEU A 13 -2.37 -2.16 -8.58
C LEU A 13 -2.96 -1.02 -9.42
N ILE A 14 -3.94 -0.31 -8.88
CA ILE A 14 -4.61 0.80 -9.56
C ILE A 14 -4.39 2.06 -8.75
N VAL A 15 -3.83 3.10 -9.37
CA VAL A 15 -3.55 4.40 -8.72
C VAL A 15 -4.12 5.53 -9.58
N GLY A 16 -5.03 6.33 -9.01
CA GLY A 16 -5.62 7.48 -9.69
C GLY A 16 -6.32 7.14 -11.01
N GLY A 17 -6.81 5.91 -11.16
CA GLY A 17 -7.40 5.40 -12.41
C GLY A 17 -6.40 4.79 -13.40
N SER A 18 -5.09 4.88 -13.15
CA SER A 18 -4.06 4.22 -13.95
C SER A 18 -3.71 2.85 -13.36
N ILE A 19 -3.63 1.82 -14.20
CA ILE A 19 -3.22 0.46 -13.78
C ILE A 19 -1.70 0.38 -13.86
N ILE A 20 -1.05 0.23 -12.71
CA ILE A 20 0.40 0.05 -12.60
C ILE A 20 0.71 -1.43 -12.77
N LYS A 21 1.37 -1.78 -13.87
CA LYS A 21 1.70 -3.18 -14.20
C LYS A 21 3.13 -3.56 -13.81
N SER A 22 4.05 -2.60 -13.85
CA SER A 22 5.48 -2.85 -13.68
C SER A 22 5.93 -2.40 -12.29
N TRP A 23 5.63 -3.19 -11.27
CA TRP A 23 6.03 -2.96 -9.88
C TRP A 23 6.90 -4.12 -9.37
N ASN A 24 7.85 -3.81 -8.49
CA ASN A 24 8.75 -4.80 -7.89
C ASN A 24 8.27 -5.23 -6.51
N LYS A 25 7.71 -4.29 -5.74
CA LYS A 25 7.20 -4.55 -4.39
C LYS A 25 6.05 -3.61 -4.04
N VAL A 26 5.03 -4.15 -3.38
CA VAL A 26 3.94 -3.36 -2.77
C VAL A 26 3.83 -3.77 -1.31
N VAL A 27 3.80 -2.79 -0.41
CA VAL A 27 3.63 -2.99 1.03
C VAL A 27 2.45 -2.16 1.50
N VAL A 28 1.48 -2.79 2.13
CA VAL A 28 0.31 -2.12 2.70
C VAL A 28 0.35 -2.28 4.21
N GLY A 29 0.20 -1.19 4.96
CA GLY A 29 0.22 -1.19 6.41
C GLY A 29 -0.67 -0.11 7.00
N ARG A 30 -1.24 -0.37 8.18
CA ARG A 30 -1.93 0.64 8.99
C ARG A 30 -0.95 1.34 9.91
N ASP A 31 -1.22 2.60 10.22
CA ASP A 31 -0.37 3.40 11.11
C ASP A 31 -0.52 2.97 12.58
N GLU A 32 -1.70 2.48 12.96
CA GLU A 32 -2.01 2.09 14.34
C GLU A 32 -2.61 0.68 14.41
N ASP A 33 -2.40 0.04 15.56
CA ASP A 33 -3.01 -1.24 15.88
C ASP A 33 -4.54 -1.10 15.95
N SER A 34 -5.25 -2.10 15.42
CA SER A 34 -6.72 -2.11 15.44
C SER A 34 -7.29 -2.28 16.85
N TRP A 35 -6.50 -2.80 17.78
CA TRP A 35 -6.86 -2.99 19.19
C TRP A 35 -5.66 -2.69 20.07
N SER A 36 -5.88 -1.87 21.10
CA SER A 36 -4.93 -1.72 22.20
C SER A 36 -5.45 -2.44 23.44
N PHE A 37 -4.55 -3.12 24.15
CA PHE A 37 -4.83 -3.83 25.39
C PHE A 37 -4.09 -3.13 26.52
N SER A 38 -4.82 -2.80 27.58
CA SER A 38 -4.25 -2.26 28.82
C SER A 38 -4.63 -3.19 29.97
N ALA A 39 -3.66 -3.50 30.83
CA ALA A 39 -3.88 -4.32 32.02
C ALA A 39 -3.82 -3.41 33.25
N GLY A 40 -4.86 -3.48 34.09
CA GLY A 40 -4.86 -2.83 35.40
C GLY A 40 -4.05 -3.61 36.43
N THR A 41 -3.70 -2.98 37.55
CA THR A 41 -2.93 -3.60 38.65
C THR A 41 -3.61 -4.83 39.25
N SER A 42 -4.92 -4.96 39.09
CA SER A 42 -5.74 -6.10 39.55
C SER A 42 -5.82 -7.26 38.55
N GLY A 43 -5.13 -7.17 37.39
CA GLY A 43 -5.12 -8.21 36.36
C GLY A 43 -6.30 -8.14 35.36
N GLU A 44 -7.17 -7.14 35.47
CA GLU A 44 -8.25 -6.91 34.51
C GLU A 44 -7.69 -6.33 33.21
N ALA A 45 -8.00 -6.97 32.09
CA ALA A 45 -7.61 -6.51 30.76
C ALA A 45 -8.75 -5.70 30.12
N THR A 46 -8.48 -4.43 29.83
CA THR A 46 -9.36 -3.58 29.04
C THR A 46 -8.85 -3.52 27.60
N ARG A 47 -9.74 -3.82 26.64
CA ARG A 47 -9.45 -3.67 25.21
C ARG A 47 -10.13 -2.41 24.67
N THR A 48 -9.40 -1.62 23.89
CA THR A 48 -9.91 -0.44 23.21
C THR A 48 -9.83 -0.67 21.71
N LYS A 49 -10.95 -0.49 21.02
CA LYS A 49 -11.01 -0.58 19.56
C LYS A 49 -10.51 0.72 18.96
N ASN A 50 -9.51 0.64 18.10
CA ASN A 50 -9.08 1.78 17.32
C ASN A 50 -9.96 1.92 16.07
N LEU A 51 -10.51 3.12 15.86
CA LEU A 51 -11.30 3.46 14.67
C LEU A 51 -10.45 4.17 13.61
N ASN A 52 -9.17 4.40 13.88
CA ASN A 52 -8.26 5.00 12.93
C ASN A 52 -8.02 4.03 11.75
N THR A 53 -8.44 4.45 10.56
CA THR A 53 -8.24 3.72 9.31
C THR A 53 -7.03 4.23 8.53
N LEU A 54 -6.28 5.19 9.07
CA LEU A 54 -5.10 5.71 8.41
C LEU A 54 -4.04 4.62 8.23
N GLY A 55 -3.40 4.64 7.07
CA GLY A 55 -2.27 3.79 6.78
C GLY A 55 -1.53 4.24 5.54
N ALA A 56 -0.53 3.46 5.19
CA ALA A 56 0.36 3.73 4.08
C ALA A 56 0.42 2.55 3.11
N ILE A 57 0.43 2.87 1.81
CA ILE A 57 0.74 1.95 0.73
C ILE A 57 2.09 2.39 0.15
N LYS A 58 3.10 1.54 0.27
CA LYS A 58 4.42 1.74 -0.32
C LYS A 58 4.52 0.94 -1.60
N ILE A 59 4.92 1.60 -2.68
CA ILE A 59 5.07 1.01 -4.00
C ILE A 59 6.50 1.21 -4.45
N THR A 60 7.18 0.13 -4.77
CA THR A 60 8.52 0.14 -5.34
C THR A 60 8.42 -0.12 -6.85
N LEU A 61 8.82 0.86 -7.64
CA LEU A 61 8.81 0.81 -9.10
C LEU A 61 10.24 0.84 -9.65
N PRO A 62 10.53 0.18 -10.78
CA PRO A 62 11.79 0.35 -11.47
C PRO A 62 11.90 1.78 -12.01
N GLN A 63 13.11 2.34 -12.03
CA GLN A 63 13.38 3.70 -12.51
C GLN A 63 12.90 3.93 -13.96
N THR A 64 12.91 2.89 -14.79
CA THR A 64 12.49 2.92 -16.20
C THR A 64 10.96 2.97 -16.38
N SER A 65 10.17 2.74 -15.33
CA SER A 65 8.71 2.74 -15.45
C SER A 65 8.16 4.14 -15.70
N GLN A 66 7.24 4.24 -16.67
CA GLN A 66 6.48 5.46 -16.97
C GLN A 66 5.55 5.86 -15.83
N ASP A 67 5.12 4.91 -14.99
CA ASP A 67 4.23 5.13 -13.85
C ASP A 67 4.84 6.06 -12.79
N ASN A 68 6.18 6.16 -12.74
CA ASN A 68 6.87 7.14 -11.91
C ASN A 68 6.46 8.58 -12.24
N GLY A 69 6.18 8.87 -13.52
CA GLY A 69 5.72 10.18 -13.97
C GLY A 69 4.31 10.52 -13.48
N VAL A 70 3.43 9.52 -13.43
CA VAL A 70 2.05 9.66 -12.91
C VAL A 70 2.10 10.00 -11.42
N LEU A 71 2.88 9.26 -10.63
CA LEU A 71 3.02 9.51 -9.19
C LEU A 71 3.67 10.87 -8.90
N SER A 72 4.64 11.27 -9.74
CA SER A 72 5.25 12.60 -9.65
C SER A 72 4.27 13.72 -9.99
N ALA A 73 3.33 13.50 -10.91
CA ALA A 73 2.28 14.48 -11.24
C ALA A 73 1.30 14.65 -10.09
N TYR A 74 0.86 13.54 -9.47
CA TYR A 74 -0.03 13.58 -8.30
C TYR A 74 0.61 14.32 -7.13
N GLU A 75 1.87 14.05 -6.83
CA GLU A 75 2.61 14.74 -5.76
C GLU A 75 2.70 16.25 -6.01
N LYS A 76 3.05 16.68 -7.24
CA LYS A 76 3.12 18.10 -7.58
C LYS A 76 1.78 18.84 -7.59
N SER A 77 0.70 18.10 -7.81
CA SER A 77 -0.65 18.67 -7.88
C SER A 77 -1.34 18.76 -6.53
N ASP A 78 -0.74 18.21 -5.47
CA ASP A 78 -1.37 18.00 -4.15
C ASP A 78 -2.77 17.34 -4.24
N ALA A 79 -3.03 16.62 -5.33
CA ALA A 79 -4.33 16.04 -5.59
C ALA A 79 -4.51 14.74 -4.78
N LEU A 80 -5.75 14.51 -4.38
CA LEU A 80 -6.16 13.23 -3.83
C LEU A 80 -6.16 12.17 -4.93
N LEU A 81 -5.66 11.00 -4.61
CA LEU A 81 -5.65 9.82 -5.47
C LEU A 81 -6.31 8.64 -4.77
N SER A 82 -7.03 7.84 -5.53
CA SER A 82 -7.51 6.54 -5.09
C SER A 82 -6.46 5.47 -5.39
N CYS A 83 -6.17 4.58 -4.45
CA CYS A 83 -5.28 3.43 -4.65
C CYS A 83 -6.00 2.14 -4.30
N VAL A 84 -5.95 1.14 -5.18
CA VAL A 84 -6.52 -0.20 -4.96
C VAL A 84 -5.45 -1.24 -5.25
N VAL A 85 -5.25 -2.15 -4.30
CA VAL A 85 -4.39 -3.33 -4.45
C VAL A 85 -5.28 -4.55 -4.31
N LYS A 86 -5.46 -5.27 -5.42
CA LYS A 86 -6.27 -6.49 -5.46
C LYS A 86 -5.44 -7.66 -5.91
N ASP A 87 -5.35 -8.69 -5.09
CA ASP A 87 -4.85 -9.99 -5.50
C ASP A 87 -6.01 -10.81 -6.07
N SER A 88 -5.91 -11.19 -7.35
CA SER A 88 -6.93 -12.04 -8.01
C SER A 88 -6.64 -13.53 -7.85
N SER A 89 -5.44 -13.89 -7.39
CA SER A 89 -5.02 -15.26 -7.09
C SER A 89 -5.51 -15.68 -5.70
N GLY A 90 -5.45 -14.75 -4.75
CA GLY A 90 -5.94 -14.92 -3.39
C GLY A 90 -7.23 -14.14 -3.09
N TYR A 91 -7.42 -13.85 -1.80
CA TYR A 91 -8.55 -13.08 -1.28
C TYR A 91 -8.13 -11.73 -0.70
N SER A 92 -6.92 -11.27 -1.00
CA SER A 92 -6.40 -9.99 -0.47
C SER A 92 -6.94 -8.81 -1.26
N LEU A 93 -7.53 -7.84 -0.56
CA LEU A 93 -8.05 -6.61 -1.15
C LEU A 93 -7.78 -5.44 -0.20
N TYR A 94 -7.11 -4.43 -0.73
CA TYR A 94 -6.83 -3.18 -0.04
C TYR A 94 -7.34 -2.02 -0.89
N ALA A 95 -8.15 -1.16 -0.29
CA ALA A 95 -8.72 0.00 -0.96
C ALA A 95 -8.49 1.27 -0.14
N MET A 96 -7.87 2.25 -0.77
CA MET A 96 -7.66 3.60 -0.28
C MET A 96 -8.40 4.56 -1.23
N PRO A 97 -9.64 4.95 -0.94
CA PRO A 97 -10.40 5.84 -1.83
C PRO A 97 -9.79 7.24 -1.89
N GLU A 98 -9.23 7.72 -0.79
CA GLU A 98 -8.60 9.03 -0.66
C GLU A 98 -7.23 8.89 -0.02
N GLY A 99 -6.18 9.18 -0.80
CA GLY A 99 -4.81 9.23 -0.34
C GLY A 99 -4.01 10.32 -1.03
N THR A 100 -2.83 10.58 -0.49
CA THR A 100 -1.87 11.57 -1.00
C THR A 100 -0.47 10.95 -0.99
N VAL A 101 0.37 11.35 -1.96
CA VAL A 101 1.80 11.01 -1.95
C VAL A 101 2.49 11.86 -0.88
N ILE A 102 3.00 11.24 0.20
CA ILE A 102 3.61 12.02 1.31
C ILE A 102 5.01 12.53 0.94
N ARG A 103 5.72 11.77 0.10
CA ARG A 103 7.12 12.03 -0.21
C ARG A 103 7.43 11.61 -1.64
N GLN A 104 8.18 12.46 -2.35
CA GLN A 104 8.79 12.10 -3.61
C GLN A 104 9.77 10.95 -3.43
N ALA A 105 9.74 9.97 -4.35
CA ALA A 105 10.71 8.90 -4.33
C ALA A 105 12.14 9.44 -4.41
N GLY A 106 13.02 8.90 -3.56
CA GLY A 106 14.45 9.17 -3.65
C GLY A 106 14.95 8.82 -5.06
N SER A 107 15.65 9.76 -5.69
CA SER A 107 16.22 9.54 -7.02
C SER A 107 17.69 9.22 -6.90
N GLU A 108 18.03 7.94 -7.04
CA GLU A 108 19.40 7.47 -7.17
C GLU A 108 19.72 7.21 -8.64
N PHE A 109 20.89 7.66 -9.10
CA PHE A 109 21.36 7.48 -10.48
C PHE A 109 22.68 6.70 -10.44
N GLY A 110 22.57 5.38 -10.46
CA GLY A 110 23.70 4.46 -10.53
C GLY A 110 23.97 3.96 -11.96
N LYS A 111 25.03 3.18 -12.12
CA LYS A 111 25.34 2.46 -13.37
C LYS A 111 24.30 1.36 -13.67
N GLU A 112 23.65 0.86 -12.63
CA GLU A 112 22.57 -0.13 -12.70
C GLU A 112 21.20 0.57 -12.59
N SER A 113 20.17 -0.05 -13.18
CA SER A 113 18.81 0.48 -13.08
C SER A 113 18.35 0.42 -11.63
N GLY A 114 18.15 1.59 -11.02
CA GLY A 114 17.67 1.71 -9.64
C GLY A 114 16.17 1.46 -9.50
N GLU A 115 15.72 1.51 -8.25
CA GLU A 115 14.31 1.45 -7.86
C GLU A 115 13.87 2.75 -7.20
N ARG A 116 12.58 3.06 -7.28
CA ARG A 116 11.96 4.23 -6.68
C ARG A 116 10.85 3.78 -5.74
N GLU A 117 10.98 4.12 -4.47
CA GLU A 117 9.96 3.87 -3.45
C GLU A 117 9.03 5.08 -3.31
N TRP A 118 7.74 4.88 -3.57
CA TRP A 118 6.68 5.85 -3.39
C TRP A 118 5.83 5.48 -2.18
N THR A 119 5.60 6.43 -1.27
CA THR A 119 4.72 6.22 -0.12
C THR A 119 3.44 7.04 -0.27
N LEU A 120 2.32 6.34 -0.40
CA LEU A 120 0.97 6.87 -0.38
C LEU A 120 0.43 6.76 1.03
N LYS A 121 -0.26 7.78 1.54
CA LYS A 121 -0.97 7.72 2.83
C LYS A 121 -2.37 8.25 2.69
N GLY A 122 -3.27 7.59 3.40
CA GLY A 122 -4.70 7.86 3.34
C GLY A 122 -5.48 6.92 4.22
N ALA A 123 -6.80 7.05 4.16
CA ALA A 123 -7.69 6.13 4.84
C ALA A 123 -7.82 4.82 4.05
N LEU A 124 -7.43 3.71 4.67
CA LEU A 124 -7.62 2.36 4.15
C LEU A 124 -9.05 1.90 4.49
N ALA A 125 -9.99 2.21 3.59
CA ALA A 125 -11.40 1.84 3.73
C ALA A 125 -11.59 0.32 3.74
N GLU A 126 -10.80 -0.40 2.93
CA GLU A 126 -10.78 -1.85 2.95
C GLU A 126 -9.36 -2.36 3.19
N PHE A 127 -9.25 -3.33 4.11
CA PHE A 127 -8.00 -3.97 4.49
C PHE A 127 -8.27 -5.44 4.76
N THR A 128 -8.33 -6.21 3.69
CA THR A 128 -8.57 -7.65 3.72
C THR A 128 -7.27 -8.36 3.42
N VAL A 129 -6.73 -9.06 4.42
CA VAL A 129 -5.56 -9.93 4.25
C VAL A 129 -6.07 -11.35 3.98
N GLY A 130 -6.01 -11.78 2.72
CA GLY A 130 -6.43 -13.09 2.27
C GLY A 130 -5.25 -14.03 2.02
N GLY A 131 -5.47 -15.34 2.24
CA GLY A 131 -4.49 -16.38 1.89
C GLY A 131 -4.49 -16.69 0.39
N ASN A 132 -3.36 -17.20 -0.09
CA ASN A 132 -3.19 -17.81 -1.43
C ASN A 132 -2.87 -19.30 -1.24
#